data_AF-A0AA43TT48-F1
#
_entry.id   AF-A0AA43TT48-F1
#
_cell.length_a   1.000
_cell.length_b   1.000
_cell.length_c   1.000
_cell.angle_alpha   90.00
_cell.angle_beta   90.00
_cell.angle_gamma   90.00
#
_symmetry.space_group_name_H-M   'P 1'
#
loop_
_entity.id
_entity.type
_entity.pdbx_description
1 polymer ?
#
loop_
_entity_poly.entity_id
_entity_poly.type
_entity_poly.pdbx_seq_one_letter_code
_entity_poly.pdbx_strand_id
1 'polypeptide(L)'
;MLVAACNAKQPETVQFLLQKYPTTETSQKLHEAAMAGGIPVYEIILSKYPELKDHGFGHTCDPIGQAVVNGDLDMLKFLLNQGFDIQMAHFCYIPVLTIAIGKEASEEMIEVLKQHGAPEGQELPALNPSFSSGSED
;
A
#
# COMPACT_ATOMS: atom_id res chain seq x y z
N MET A 1 -0.23 -19.25 6.86
CA MET A 1 -1.70 -19.31 7.13
C MET A 1 -2.34 -17.93 7.06
N LEU A 2 -1.86 -16.93 7.80
CA LEU A 2 -2.42 -15.56 7.74
C LEU A 2 -2.37 -14.94 6.33
N VAL A 3 -1.21 -15.00 5.66
CA VAL A 3 -1.03 -14.56 4.26
C VAL A 3 -2.04 -15.21 3.31
N ALA A 4 -2.29 -16.52 3.47
CA ALA A 4 -3.25 -17.24 2.63
C ALA A 4 -4.69 -16.76 2.86
N ALA A 5 -5.08 -16.48 4.11
CA ALA A 5 -6.38 -15.92 4.44
C ALA A 5 -6.56 -14.51 3.86
N CYS A 6 -5.50 -13.69 3.85
CA CYS A 6 -5.52 -12.38 3.22
C CYS A 6 -5.75 -12.49 1.71
N ASN A 7 -4.95 -13.30 1.01
CA ASN A 7 -5.11 -13.53 -0.43
C ASN A 7 -6.47 -14.16 -0.80
N ALA A 8 -7.06 -14.94 0.11
CA ALA A 8 -8.40 -15.51 -0.06
C ALA A 8 -9.54 -14.52 0.21
N LYS A 9 -9.24 -13.27 0.59
CA LYS A 9 -10.22 -12.20 0.90
C LYS A 9 -11.19 -12.58 2.02
N GLN A 10 -10.66 -13.22 3.08
CA GLN A 10 -11.46 -13.73 4.20
C GLN A 10 -11.22 -12.92 5.49
N PRO A 11 -11.89 -11.76 5.68
CA PRO A 11 -11.64 -10.90 6.83
C PRO A 11 -11.90 -11.59 8.17
N GLU A 12 -12.94 -12.43 8.29
CA GLU A 12 -13.24 -13.15 9.53
C GLU A 12 -12.15 -14.18 9.87
N THR A 13 -11.65 -14.90 8.85
CA THR A 13 -10.53 -15.83 9.02
C THR A 13 -9.26 -15.09 9.43
N VAL A 14 -8.98 -13.93 8.82
CA VAL A 14 -7.84 -13.08 9.17
C VAL A 14 -7.95 -12.65 10.64
N GLN A 15 -9.10 -12.14 11.06
CA GLN A 15 -9.33 -11.70 12.44
C GLN A 15 -9.18 -12.85 13.44
N PHE A 16 -9.75 -14.02 13.13
CA PHE A 16 -9.60 -15.23 13.95
C PHE A 16 -8.13 -15.66 14.09
N LEU A 17 -7.38 -15.65 12.99
CA LEU A 17 -5.96 -16.02 13.00
C LEU A 17 -5.13 -15.04 13.82
N LEU A 18 -5.38 -13.73 13.73
CA LEU A 18 -4.70 -12.71 14.54
C LEU A 18 -5.00 -12.85 16.03
N GLN A 19 -6.24 -13.21 16.39
CA GLN A 19 -6.63 -13.47 17.78
C GLN A 19 -5.92 -14.72 18.33
N LYS A 20 -5.83 -15.78 17.52
CA LYS A 20 -5.21 -17.06 17.92
C LYS A 20 -3.68 -17.00 17.94
N TYR A 21 -3.07 -16.20 17.07
CA TYR A 21 -1.62 -16.08 16.90
C TYR A 21 -1.20 -14.59 16.96
N PRO A 22 -1.24 -13.98 18.16
CA PRO A 22 -1.09 -12.53 18.33
C PRO A 22 0.33 -12.01 18.07
N THR A 23 1.33 -12.89 18.03
CA THR A 23 2.76 -12.59 17.82
C THR A 23 3.18 -12.74 16.35
N THR A 24 2.24 -12.67 15.41
CA THR A 24 2.59 -12.74 13.98
C THR A 24 3.37 -11.49 13.61
N GLU A 25 4.57 -11.67 13.06
CA GLU A 25 5.40 -10.54 12.62
C GLU A 25 4.88 -9.94 11.32
N THR A 26 5.08 -8.64 11.17
CA THR A 26 4.87 -7.96 9.90
C THR A 26 5.96 -8.35 8.90
N SER A 27 5.55 -8.54 7.65
CA SER A 27 6.47 -8.79 6.54
C SER A 27 5.91 -8.14 5.30
N GLN A 28 6.78 -7.80 4.34
CA GLN A 28 6.36 -7.30 3.04
C GLN A 28 5.31 -8.22 2.39
N LYS A 29 5.51 -9.55 2.47
CA LYS A 29 4.57 -10.55 1.95
C LYS A 29 3.18 -10.47 2.61
N LEU A 30 3.12 -10.22 3.91
CA LEU A 30 1.85 -10.02 4.61
C LEU A 30 1.18 -8.72 4.16
N HIS A 31 1.97 -7.65 4.03
CA HIS A 31 1.48 -6.33 3.66
C HIS A 31 0.87 -6.32 2.25
N GLU A 32 1.57 -6.91 1.28
CA GLU A 32 1.07 -7.12 -0.09
C GLU A 32 -0.19 -7.99 -0.12
N ALA A 33 -0.20 -9.10 0.62
CA ALA A 33 -1.35 -10.00 0.67
C ALA A 33 -2.58 -9.34 1.30
N ALA A 34 -2.37 -8.48 2.30
CA ALA A 34 -3.44 -7.72 2.94
C ALA A 34 -4.08 -6.73 1.95
N MET A 35 -3.27 -6.03 1.15
CA MET A 35 -3.74 -5.16 0.07
C MET A 35 -4.52 -5.92 -1.00
N ALA A 36 -3.99 -7.06 -1.46
CA ALA A 36 -4.66 -7.93 -2.42
C ALA A 36 -6.00 -8.49 -1.86
N GLY A 37 -6.08 -8.60 -0.53
CA GLY A 37 -7.28 -8.98 0.21
C GLY A 37 -8.44 -7.98 0.13
N GLY A 38 -8.16 -6.75 -0.32
CA GLY A 38 -9.12 -5.66 -0.40
C GLY A 38 -9.32 -4.92 0.94
N ILE A 39 -10.11 -3.84 0.90
CA ILE A 39 -10.28 -2.91 2.02
C ILE A 39 -10.61 -3.60 3.36
N PRO A 40 -11.58 -4.54 3.45
CA PRO A 40 -11.92 -5.16 4.75
C PRO A 40 -10.76 -5.92 5.38
N VAL A 41 -9.98 -6.64 4.57
CA VAL A 41 -8.79 -7.37 5.05
C VAL A 41 -7.70 -6.36 5.43
N TYR A 42 -7.47 -5.38 4.58
CA TYR A 42 -6.40 -4.41 4.77
C TYR A 42 -6.64 -3.53 6.01
N GLU A 43 -7.89 -3.16 6.27
CA GLU A 43 -8.30 -2.44 7.49
C GLU A 43 -8.01 -3.25 8.77
N ILE A 44 -8.33 -4.55 8.79
CA ILE A 44 -8.03 -5.43 9.93
C ILE A 44 -6.51 -5.51 10.17
N ILE A 45 -5.73 -5.67 9.10
CA ILE A 45 -4.27 -5.75 9.18
C ILE A 45 -3.68 -4.42 9.66
N LEU A 46 -4.11 -3.28 9.13
CA LEU A 46 -3.66 -1.95 9.57
C LEU A 46 -4.05 -1.63 11.01
N SER A 47 -5.22 -2.09 11.47
CA SER A 47 -5.64 -1.93 12.87
C SER A 47 -4.70 -2.67 13.82
N LYS A 48 -4.22 -3.84 13.41
CA LYS A 48 -3.27 -4.64 14.19
C LYS A 48 -1.83 -4.15 14.08
N TYR A 49 -1.45 -3.65 12.90
CA TYR A 49 -0.09 -3.28 12.53
C TYR A 49 -0.07 -1.88 11.87
N PRO A 50 -0.29 -0.81 12.66
CA PRO A 50 -0.34 0.55 12.13
C PRO A 50 0.99 1.03 11.52
N GLU A 51 2.12 0.44 11.91
CA GLU A 51 3.46 0.72 11.36
C GLU A 51 3.58 0.38 9.87
N LEU A 52 2.67 -0.41 9.30
CA LEU A 52 2.64 -0.70 7.87
C LEU A 52 2.35 0.54 7.00
N LYS A 53 1.90 1.65 7.59
CA LYS A 53 1.73 2.93 6.88
C LYS A 53 3.05 3.55 6.46
N ASP A 54 4.12 3.26 7.18
CA ASP A 54 5.46 3.80 6.93
C ASP A 54 6.31 2.88 6.04
N HIS A 55 5.74 1.75 5.58
CA HIS A 55 6.43 0.74 4.79
C HIS A 55 5.80 0.62 3.40
N GLY A 56 6.64 0.62 2.36
CA GLY A 56 6.24 0.26 1.00
C GLY A 56 6.30 -1.25 0.74
N PHE A 57 6.02 -1.65 -0.50
CA PHE A 57 6.26 -3.02 -1.00
C PHE A 57 7.68 -3.12 -1.55
N GLY A 58 8.66 -2.83 -0.69
CA GLY A 58 10.05 -2.66 -1.08
C GLY A 58 10.32 -1.27 -1.69
N HIS A 59 11.38 -1.17 -2.48
CA HIS A 59 11.85 0.13 -2.97
C HIS A 59 11.08 0.66 -4.19
N THR A 60 10.32 -0.18 -4.87
CA THR A 60 9.75 0.15 -6.18
C THR A 60 8.29 0.58 -6.12
N CYS A 61 7.58 0.39 -5.02
CA CYS A 61 6.14 0.63 -4.96
C CYS A 61 5.69 0.77 -3.51
N ASP A 62 4.62 1.52 -3.30
CA ASP A 62 3.91 1.62 -2.03
C ASP A 62 2.40 1.34 -2.21
N PRO A 63 1.62 1.29 -1.11
CA PRO A 63 0.19 1.02 -1.20
C PRO A 63 -0.59 1.97 -2.11
N ILE A 64 -0.27 3.27 -2.12
CA ILE A 64 -0.95 4.27 -2.95
C ILE A 64 -0.59 4.03 -4.43
N GLY A 65 0.69 3.84 -4.74
CA GLY A 65 1.15 3.55 -6.09
C GLY A 65 0.52 2.31 -6.68
N GLN A 66 0.37 1.25 -5.88
CA GLN A 66 -0.30 0.03 -6.32
C GLN A 66 -1.78 0.27 -6.63
N ALA A 67 -2.50 1.03 -5.79
CA ALA A 67 -3.90 1.37 -6.02
C ALA A 67 -4.09 2.17 -7.33
N VAL A 68 -3.23 3.18 -7.55
CA VAL A 68 -3.25 4.00 -8.77
C VAL A 68 -2.97 3.16 -10.02
N VAL A 69 -1.94 2.32 -10.00
CA VAL A 69 -1.59 1.46 -11.15
C VAL A 69 -2.68 0.45 -11.50
N ASN A 70 -3.44 0.01 -10.50
CA ASN A 70 -4.58 -0.88 -10.66
C ASN A 70 -5.87 -0.16 -11.06
N GLY A 71 -5.90 1.18 -11.03
CA GLY A 71 -7.12 1.97 -11.23
C GLY A 71 -8.13 1.82 -10.09
N ASP A 72 -7.70 1.36 -8.91
CA ASP A 72 -8.56 1.09 -7.76
C ASP A 72 -8.80 2.37 -6.96
N LEU A 73 -9.80 3.14 -7.41
CA LEU A 73 -10.16 4.43 -6.80
C LEU A 73 -10.67 4.28 -5.36
N ASP A 74 -11.38 3.21 -5.05
CA ASP A 74 -11.91 2.98 -3.71
C ASP A 74 -10.78 2.69 -2.72
N MET A 75 -9.82 1.85 -3.11
CA MET A 75 -8.62 1.62 -2.31
C MET A 75 -7.78 2.89 -2.17
N LEU A 76 -7.62 3.68 -3.25
CA LEU A 76 -6.92 4.98 -3.17
C LEU A 76 -7.55 5.90 -2.12
N LYS A 77 -8.88 6.10 -2.19
CA LYS A 77 -9.61 6.93 -1.22
C LYS A 77 -9.50 6.38 0.20
N PHE A 78 -9.58 5.06 0.36
CA PHE A 78 -9.39 4.40 1.66
C PHE A 78 -8.00 4.70 2.24
N LEU A 79 -6.93 4.52 1.46
CA LEU A 79 -5.55 4.78 1.89
C LEU A 79 -5.36 6.24 2.31
N LEU A 80 -5.86 7.19 1.52
CA LEU A 80 -5.78 8.61 1.85
C LEU A 80 -6.53 8.94 3.14
N ASN A 81 -7.72 8.38 3.33
CA ASN A 81 -8.49 8.53 4.57
C ASN A 81 -7.80 7.90 5.79
N GLN A 82 -6.97 6.87 5.58
CA GLN A 82 -6.14 6.27 6.63
C GLN A 82 -4.87 7.10 6.92
N GLY A 83 -4.61 8.19 6.21
CA GLY A 83 -3.48 9.08 6.45
C GLY A 83 -2.15 8.59 5.87
N PHE A 84 -2.18 7.78 4.81
CA PHE A 84 -0.95 7.47 4.06
C PHE A 84 -0.37 8.74 3.42
N ASP A 85 0.96 8.87 3.44
CA ASP A 85 1.63 10.04 2.89
C ASP A 85 1.64 10.02 1.35
N ILE A 86 0.85 10.91 0.77
CA ILE A 86 0.74 11.08 -0.69
C ILE A 86 1.98 11.76 -1.29
N GLN A 87 2.82 12.44 -0.50
CA GLN A 87 4.01 13.12 -1.02
C GLN A 87 5.07 12.13 -1.49
N MET A 88 5.19 11.00 -0.80
CA MET A 88 6.15 9.93 -1.12
C MET A 88 5.53 8.84 -2.00
N ALA A 89 4.25 8.98 -2.37
CA ALA A 89 3.54 8.00 -3.15
C ALA A 89 4.18 7.80 -4.54
N HIS A 90 4.57 6.57 -4.85
CA HIS A 90 5.30 6.25 -6.07
C HIS A 90 5.01 4.85 -6.65
N PHE A 91 5.31 4.70 -7.94
CA PHE A 91 5.43 3.42 -8.60
C PHE A 91 6.65 3.44 -9.53
N CYS A 92 7.52 2.45 -9.41
CA CYS A 92 8.84 2.40 -10.04
C CYS A 92 9.64 3.69 -9.84
N TYR A 93 9.62 4.26 -8.62
CA TYR A 93 10.24 5.55 -8.26
C TYR A 93 9.66 6.80 -8.93
N ILE A 94 8.60 6.65 -9.73
CA ILE A 94 7.92 7.74 -10.40
C ILE A 94 6.74 8.19 -9.52
N PRO A 95 6.57 9.50 -9.27
CA PRO A 95 5.41 10.03 -8.55
C PRO A 95 4.07 9.51 -9.10
N VAL A 96 3.15 9.16 -8.19
CA VAL A 96 1.86 8.55 -8.58
C VAL A 96 1.01 9.42 -9.50
N LEU A 97 1.09 10.74 -9.40
CA LEU A 97 0.33 11.63 -10.29
C LEU A 97 0.82 11.52 -11.75
N THR A 98 2.14 11.47 -11.95
CA THR A 98 2.76 11.27 -13.26
C THR A 98 2.34 9.92 -13.86
N ILE A 99 2.30 8.86 -13.05
CA ILE A 99 1.82 7.53 -13.45
C ILE A 99 0.33 7.57 -13.83
N ALA A 100 -0.51 8.20 -13.01
CA ALA A 100 -1.95 8.29 -13.26
C ALA A 100 -2.25 9.00 -14.59
N ILE A 101 -1.56 10.10 -14.87
CA ILE A 101 -1.69 10.84 -16.13
C ILE A 101 -1.19 10.00 -17.30
N GLY A 102 0.02 9.42 -17.20
CA GLY A 102 0.64 8.65 -18.29
C GLY A 102 -0.08 7.35 -18.64
N LYS A 103 -0.84 6.77 -17.70
CA LYS A 103 -1.67 5.58 -17.92
C LYS A 103 -3.12 5.90 -18.24
N GLU A 104 -3.47 7.17 -18.43
CA GLU A 104 -4.84 7.61 -18.72
C GLU A 104 -5.84 7.12 -17.66
N ALA A 105 -5.47 7.25 -16.37
CA ALA A 105 -6.38 6.97 -15.26
C ALA A 105 -7.64 7.86 -15.33
N SER A 106 -8.70 7.47 -14.61
CA SER A 106 -9.93 8.25 -14.59
C SER A 106 -9.69 9.68 -14.12
N GLU A 107 -10.45 10.63 -14.67
CA GLU A 107 -10.38 12.04 -14.27
C GLU A 107 -10.57 12.21 -12.75
N GLU A 108 -11.48 11.42 -12.17
CA GLU A 108 -11.74 11.42 -10.73
C GLU A 108 -10.51 10.97 -9.92
N MET A 109 -9.76 9.96 -10.37
CA MET A 109 -8.53 9.53 -9.71
C MET A 109 -7.48 10.63 -9.75
N ILE A 110 -7.29 11.26 -10.91
CA ILE A 110 -6.35 12.37 -11.08
C ILE A 110 -6.75 13.54 -10.19
N GLU A 111 -8.05 13.85 -10.09
CA GLU A 111 -8.56 14.91 -9.24
C GLU A 111 -8.31 14.61 -7.76
N VAL A 112 -8.61 13.39 -7.29
CA VAL A 112 -8.35 12.98 -5.91
C VAL A 112 -6.86 13.12 -5.56
N LEU A 113 -5.96 12.68 -6.45
CA LEU A 113 -4.51 12.82 -6.24
C LEU A 113 -4.09 14.29 -6.14
N LYS A 114 -4.58 15.15 -7.04
CA LYS A 114 -4.30 16.59 -7.03
C LYS A 114 -4.84 17.28 -5.78
N GLN A 115 -6.07 16.97 -5.38
CA GLN A 115 -6.71 17.55 -4.18
C GLN A 115 -5.92 17.23 -2.90
N HIS A 116 -5.27 16.07 -2.84
CA HIS A 116 -4.45 15.67 -1.71
C HIS A 116 -2.98 16.16 -1.83
N GLY A 117 -2.61 16.85 -2.91
CA GLY A 117 -1.29 17.45 -3.07
C GLY A 117 -0.22 16.56 -3.70
N ALA A 118 -0.61 15.46 -4.37
CA ALA A 118 0.33 14.56 -5.02
C ALA A 118 1.30 15.31 -5.95
N PRO A 119 2.63 15.07 -5.86
CA PRO A 119 3.61 15.82 -6.61
C PRO A 119 3.56 15.51 -8.11
N GLU A 120 3.68 16.55 -8.93
CA GLU A 120 3.87 16.46 -10.37
C GLU A 120 5.38 16.51 -10.68
N GLY A 121 5.92 15.50 -11.36
CA GLY A 121 7.36 15.48 -11.64
C GLY A 121 7.92 14.12 -12.07
N GLN A 122 9.18 14.12 -12.48
CA GLN A 122 9.80 12.96 -13.15
C GLN A 122 10.28 11.88 -12.16
N GLU A 123 10.85 12.24 -10.99
CA GLU A 123 11.42 11.26 -10.05
C GLU A 123 11.40 11.79 -8.60
N LEU A 124 11.02 10.95 -7.63
CA LEU A 124 11.28 11.23 -6.21
C LEU A 124 12.79 11.13 -5.95
N PRO A 125 13.36 11.91 -4.99
CA PRO A 125 14.75 11.72 -4.59
C PRO A 125 14.95 10.24 -4.23
N ALA A 126 16.03 9.64 -4.73
CA ALA A 126 16.33 8.22 -4.53
C ALA A 126 16.03 7.83 -3.07
N LEU A 127 15.03 6.95 -2.89
CA LEU A 127 14.70 6.40 -1.57
C LEU A 127 15.99 5.80 -1.02
N ASN A 128 16.51 6.42 0.03
CA ASN A 128 17.83 6.13 0.58
C ASN A 128 17.96 4.60 0.79
N PRO A 129 18.97 3.92 0.20
CA PRO A 129 19.11 2.46 0.28
C PRO A 129 19.57 1.97 1.67
N SER A 130 19.37 2.76 2.72
CA SER A 130 19.81 2.46 4.09
C SER A 130 18.97 1.42 4.83
N PHE A 131 18.01 0.76 4.18
CA PHE A 131 17.59 -0.57 4.63
C PHE A 131 18.52 -1.60 4.01
N SER A 132 19.68 -1.76 4.64
CA SER A 132 20.53 -2.93 4.45
C SER A 132 19.68 -4.17 4.47
N SER A 133 19.90 -5.02 3.47
CA SER A 133 19.63 -6.45 3.48
C SER A 133 19.56 -7.03 4.89
N GLY A 134 18.35 -7.23 5.39
CA GLY A 134 18.08 -8.30 6.33
C GLY A 134 18.23 -9.61 5.57
N SER A 135 19.46 -10.07 5.46
CA SER A 135 19.81 -11.40 4.97
C SER A 135 19.45 -12.44 6.02
N GLU A 136 18.50 -13.32 5.75
CA GLU A 136 18.31 -14.63 6.41
C GLU A 136 17.61 -15.48 5.32
N ASP A 137 18.22 -16.46 4.62
CA ASP A 137 18.90 -17.67 5.10
C ASP A 137 18.22 -18.35 6.30
#